data_AF-A0A837CYR4-F1
#
_entry.id   AF-A0A837CYR4-F1
#
_cell.length_a   1.000
_cell.length_b   1.000
_cell.length_c   1.000
_cell.angle_alpha   90.00
_cell.angle_beta   90.00
_cell.angle_gamma   90.00
#
_symmetry.space_group_name_H-M   'P 1'
#
loop_
_entity.id
_entity.type
_entity.pdbx_description
1 polymer ?
#
loop_
_entity_poly.entity_id
_entity_poly.type
_entity_poly.pdbx_seq_one_letter_code
_entity_poly.pdbx_strand_id
1 'polypeptide(L)'
;MKSKVYFGTNLKMYKGNKDVIHYLSKLGRLYQKDVKSNSTELFVIPSYTTLSDATKLVKDELNNSIVIGAQNMCHADSGQFTGEISPLMLKELDVRLVMIGHSERRHIFRETDEEENKKVLSALKHKFITLLCIGETLEQKEFGISDEVLKSQLKIGLNGITKEQISLVRVAYEPVWAIGEHGIPASAEYAEEKHTVIKQCLYEMFGKEGLDIPVLYGGSVNPDNANKLINKEHIDGLFVGRSAWNAENFIDLIKNALKALASNQNDNNEFYEIATKLIEYLGGKENIIALTHCATRIRVVLNDPENIDKSKIEKLELVKGLFSITNQYQIIFGKELVDIVYRKMQEQL
;
A
#
# COMPACT_ATOMS: atom_id res chain seq x y z
N MET A 1 -9.38 2.97 7.81
CA MET A 1 -8.32 4.00 7.71
C MET A 1 -6.98 3.29 7.87
N LYS A 2 -6.00 3.52 6.97
CA LYS A 2 -4.66 2.90 7.08
C LYS A 2 -3.97 3.44 8.35
N SER A 3 -3.68 2.58 9.32
CA SER A 3 -3.05 2.99 10.60
C SER A 3 -1.60 3.44 10.41
N LYS A 4 -0.92 2.89 9.39
CA LYS A 4 0.45 3.22 9.01
C LYS A 4 0.60 3.14 7.49
N VAL A 5 1.40 4.04 6.93
CA VAL A 5 1.75 4.07 5.51
C VAL A 5 3.24 3.80 5.34
N TYR A 6 3.59 2.92 4.42
CA TYR A 6 4.97 2.46 4.23
C TYR A 6 5.59 3.06 2.98
N PHE A 7 6.82 3.56 3.11
CA PHE A 7 7.64 3.98 1.98
C PHE A 7 8.97 3.26 2.05
N GLY A 8 9.36 2.67 0.92
CA GLY A 8 10.57 1.87 0.83
C GLY A 8 11.37 2.20 -0.40
N THR A 9 12.68 1.94 -0.37
CA THR A 9 13.48 1.88 -1.59
C THR A 9 14.54 0.80 -1.52
N ASN A 10 14.72 0.10 -2.64
CA ASN A 10 15.87 -0.78 -2.88
C ASN A 10 16.89 -0.02 -3.73
N LEU A 11 18.10 0.15 -3.20
CA LEU A 11 19.19 0.82 -3.92
C LEU A 11 19.86 -0.09 -4.96
N LYS A 12 19.51 -1.39 -4.97
CA LYS A 12 20.06 -2.42 -5.86
C LYS A 12 21.60 -2.32 -5.91
N MET A 13 22.20 -2.57 -7.07
CA MET A 13 23.65 -2.57 -7.27
C MET A 13 24.15 -1.26 -7.93
N TYR A 14 23.78 -0.09 -7.39
CA TYR A 14 24.09 1.21 -8.02
C TYR A 14 25.00 2.16 -7.24
N LYS A 15 25.14 1.99 -5.91
CA LYS A 15 25.86 2.96 -5.06
C LYS A 15 26.90 2.27 -4.20
N GLY A 16 28.08 2.89 -4.10
CA GLY A 16 29.11 2.49 -3.15
C GLY A 16 28.83 3.03 -1.74
N ASN A 17 29.63 2.60 -0.75
CA ASN A 17 29.40 2.95 0.65
C ASN A 17 29.34 4.47 0.90
N LYS A 18 30.31 5.25 0.39
CA LYS A 18 30.33 6.71 0.57
C LYS A 18 29.05 7.38 0.06
N ASP A 19 28.55 6.96 -1.10
CA ASP A 19 27.34 7.51 -1.70
C ASP A 19 26.08 7.14 -0.90
N VAL A 20 26.01 5.90 -0.40
CA VAL A 20 24.91 5.43 0.45
C VAL A 20 24.87 6.21 1.76
N ILE A 21 26.01 6.42 2.43
CA ILE A 21 26.07 7.19 3.68
C ILE A 21 25.70 8.66 3.45
N HIS A 22 26.19 9.27 2.37
CA HIS A 22 25.78 10.63 2.01
C HIS A 22 24.27 10.72 1.76
N TYR A 23 23.72 9.79 0.98
CA TYR A 23 22.29 9.70 0.68
C TYR A 23 21.46 9.51 1.96
N LEU A 24 21.81 8.56 2.83
CA LEU A 24 21.08 8.27 4.06
C LEU A 24 21.12 9.43 5.06
N SER A 25 22.27 10.08 5.22
CA SER A 25 22.39 11.24 6.12
C SER A 25 21.46 12.36 5.67
N LYS A 26 21.44 12.65 4.37
CA LYS A 26 20.58 13.66 3.77
C LYS A 26 19.10 13.29 3.86
N LEU A 27 18.74 12.08 3.43
CA LEU A 27 17.38 11.55 3.48
C LEU A 27 16.85 11.55 4.90
N GLY A 28 17.63 11.08 5.87
CA GLY A 28 17.24 11.01 7.28
C GLY A 28 16.94 12.37 7.88
N ARG A 29 17.78 13.38 7.61
CA ARG A 29 17.54 14.76 8.08
C ARG A 29 16.27 15.35 7.48
N LEU A 30 16.07 15.20 6.17
CA LEU A 30 14.85 15.69 5.50
C LEU A 30 13.60 14.94 5.99
N TYR A 31 13.67 13.62 6.14
CA TYR A 31 12.58 12.80 6.63
C TYR A 31 12.16 13.20 8.05
N GLN A 32 13.11 13.33 8.98
CA GLN A 32 12.81 13.76 10.35
C GLN A 32 12.19 15.15 10.42
N LYS A 33 12.66 16.08 9.57
CA LYS A 33 12.19 17.46 9.56
C LYS A 33 10.79 17.61 8.95
N ASP A 34 10.54 16.96 7.82
CA ASP A 34 9.42 17.31 6.95
C ASP A 34 8.32 16.23 6.87
N VAL A 35 8.56 15.00 7.35
CA VAL A 35 7.68 13.85 7.07
C VAL A 35 7.40 12.97 8.29
N LYS A 36 8.41 12.70 9.13
CA LYS A 36 8.37 11.64 10.16
C LYS A 36 7.15 11.81 11.08
N SER A 37 6.37 10.75 11.20
CA SER A 37 5.21 10.66 12.07
C SER A 37 5.06 9.23 12.59
N ASN A 38 4.19 9.01 13.59
CA ASN A 38 3.87 7.66 14.06
C ASN A 38 3.11 6.82 13.02
N SER A 39 2.50 7.48 12.02
CA SER A 39 1.74 6.86 10.94
C SER A 39 2.56 6.61 9.67
N THR A 40 3.87 6.86 9.68
CA THR A 40 4.74 6.61 8.52
C THR A 40 5.90 5.69 8.90
N GLU A 41 6.25 4.78 7.99
CA GLU A 41 7.49 4.00 8.08
C GLU A 41 8.31 4.23 6.81
N LEU A 42 9.58 4.57 6.99
CA LEU A 42 10.54 4.67 5.90
C LEU A 42 11.59 3.57 6.05
N PHE A 43 11.83 2.82 4.97
CA PHE A 43 12.91 1.85 4.90
C PHE A 43 13.79 2.03 3.66
N VAL A 44 15.08 1.72 3.82
CA VAL A 44 16.08 1.76 2.74
C VAL A 44 16.86 0.45 2.76
N ILE A 45 17.03 -0.15 1.58
CA ILE A 45 17.68 -1.45 1.40
C ILE A 45 18.94 -1.27 0.53
N PRO A 46 20.10 -0.98 1.15
CA PRO A 46 21.35 -0.82 0.42
C PRO A 46 22.10 -2.16 0.26
N SER A 47 23.20 -2.16 -0.49
CA SER A 47 24.05 -3.34 -0.69
C SER A 47 24.75 -3.78 0.61
N TYR A 48 25.08 -5.07 0.73
CA TYR A 48 25.72 -5.64 1.93
C TYR A 48 26.98 -4.90 2.37
N THR A 49 27.81 -4.47 1.41
CA THR A 49 29.06 -3.75 1.64
C THR A 49 28.90 -2.40 2.35
N THR A 50 27.66 -1.95 2.56
CA THR A 50 27.32 -0.67 3.17
C THR A 50 26.54 -0.81 4.49
N LEU A 51 26.09 -2.02 4.84
CA LEU A 51 25.15 -2.23 5.94
C LEU A 51 25.71 -1.82 7.31
N SER A 52 26.98 -2.11 7.58
CA SER A 52 27.62 -1.74 8.86
C SER A 52 27.59 -0.23 9.08
N ASP A 53 27.98 0.56 8.08
CA ASP A 53 28.02 2.02 8.23
C ASP A 53 26.60 2.62 8.16
N ALA A 54 25.70 2.05 7.35
CA ALA A 54 24.33 2.51 7.22
C ALA A 54 23.53 2.35 8.53
N THR A 55 23.65 1.20 9.18
CA THR A 55 22.98 0.90 10.45
C THR A 55 23.54 1.76 11.59
N LYS A 56 24.87 1.90 11.66
CA LYS A 56 25.53 2.81 12.61
C LYS A 56 25.07 4.26 12.44
N LEU A 57 25.10 4.81 11.22
CA LEU A 57 24.63 6.17 10.93
C LEU A 57 23.19 6.37 11.40
N VAL A 58 22.30 5.44 11.06
CA VAL A 58 20.88 5.53 11.41
C VAL A 58 20.64 5.48 12.92
N LYS A 59 21.40 4.66 13.64
CA LYS A 59 21.34 4.53 15.09
C LYS A 59 21.88 5.79 15.78
N ASP A 60 23.08 6.22 15.41
CA ASP A 60 23.84 7.24 16.13
C ASP A 60 23.38 8.66 15.78
N GLU A 61 23.02 8.93 14.52
CA GLU A 61 22.69 10.28 14.05
C GLU A 61 21.19 10.48 13.74
N LEU A 62 20.47 9.41 13.41
CA LEU A 62 19.09 9.52 12.91
C LEU A 62 18.04 8.93 13.87
N ASN A 63 18.42 8.57 15.10
CA ASN A 63 17.52 8.04 16.13
C ASN A 63 16.58 6.94 15.56
N ASN A 64 17.15 6.03 14.77
CA ASN A 64 16.45 4.92 14.13
C ASN A 64 15.23 5.33 13.27
N SER A 65 15.23 6.55 12.71
CA SER A 65 14.12 7.08 11.89
C SER A 65 13.92 6.32 10.58
N ILE A 66 14.95 5.64 10.09
CA ILE A 66 14.89 4.81 8.89
C ILE A 66 15.09 3.35 9.30
N VAL A 67 14.32 2.43 8.73
CA VAL A 67 14.57 1.00 8.85
C VAL A 67 15.58 0.59 7.78
N ILE A 68 16.75 0.08 8.20
CA ILE A 68 17.73 -0.47 7.26
C ILE A 68 17.41 -1.95 7.02
N GLY A 69 17.34 -2.31 5.74
CA GLY A 69 17.11 -3.69 5.31
C GLY A 69 18.23 -4.27 4.46
N ALA A 70 18.30 -5.59 4.37
CA ALA A 70 19.19 -6.32 3.45
C ALA A 70 18.45 -6.74 2.18
N GLN A 71 19.16 -6.75 1.04
CA GLN A 71 18.58 -7.05 -0.28
C GLN A 71 18.26 -8.54 -0.49
N ASN A 72 18.89 -9.43 0.27
CA ASN A 72 18.67 -10.87 0.31
C ASN A 72 19.27 -11.44 1.61
N MET A 73 19.09 -12.74 1.86
CA MET A 73 19.71 -13.48 2.95
C MET A 73 19.67 -14.99 2.64
N CYS A 74 20.67 -15.75 3.10
CA CYS A 74 20.62 -17.20 3.11
C CYS A 74 19.61 -17.71 4.15
N HIS A 75 19.03 -18.89 3.92
CA HIS A 75 18.14 -19.50 4.92
C HIS A 75 18.90 -20.11 6.11
N ALA A 76 20.16 -20.50 5.93
CA ALA A 76 20.95 -21.19 6.95
C ALA A 76 21.72 -20.24 7.86
N ASP A 77 21.79 -20.55 9.16
CA ASP A 77 22.50 -19.76 10.17
C ASP A 77 24.03 -19.71 9.90
N SER A 78 24.58 -20.81 9.36
CA SER A 78 25.95 -20.95 8.87
C SER A 78 26.07 -22.17 7.94
N GLY A 79 27.17 -22.28 7.20
CA GLY A 79 27.44 -23.46 6.37
C GLY A 79 28.38 -23.19 5.19
N GLN A 80 28.48 -24.16 4.29
CA GLN A 80 29.32 -24.10 3.10
C GLN A 80 28.60 -23.34 1.96
N PHE A 81 28.38 -22.04 2.16
CA PHE A 81 27.66 -21.17 1.23
C PHE A 81 28.52 -19.96 0.85
N THR A 82 29.68 -20.19 0.21
CA THR A 82 30.61 -19.12 -0.15
C THR A 82 29.92 -18.02 -0.97
N GLY A 83 29.99 -16.79 -0.49
CA GLY A 83 29.35 -15.61 -1.12
C GLY A 83 27.99 -15.23 -0.54
N GLU A 84 27.36 -16.11 0.25
CA GLU A 84 26.08 -15.84 0.90
C GLU A 84 26.23 -15.13 2.26
N ILE A 85 25.17 -14.44 2.67
CA ILE A 85 25.08 -13.74 3.96
C ILE A 85 24.06 -14.44 4.85
N SER A 86 24.46 -14.81 6.07
CA SER A 86 23.58 -15.51 7.00
C SER A 86 22.70 -14.55 7.83
N PRO A 87 21.58 -15.01 8.39
CA PRO A 87 20.76 -14.22 9.31
C PRO A 87 21.53 -13.72 10.52
N LEU A 88 22.49 -14.50 11.05
CA LEU A 88 23.27 -14.11 12.22
C LEU A 88 24.21 -12.95 11.89
N MET A 89 24.82 -12.95 10.69
CA MET A 89 25.65 -11.83 10.22
C MET A 89 24.83 -10.54 10.10
N LEU A 90 23.60 -10.62 9.58
CA LEU A 90 22.72 -9.45 9.50
C LEU A 90 22.27 -8.96 10.88
N LYS A 91 22.04 -9.88 11.84
CA LYS A 91 21.70 -9.52 13.22
C LYS A 91 22.82 -8.80 13.94
N GLU A 92 24.06 -9.22 13.75
CA GLU A 92 25.22 -8.54 14.32
C GLU A 92 25.31 -7.07 13.89
N LEU A 93 24.87 -6.77 12.67
CA LEU A 93 24.83 -5.41 12.11
C LEU A 93 23.57 -4.62 12.48
N ASP A 94 22.73 -5.09 13.41
CA ASP A 94 21.45 -4.42 13.76
C ASP A 94 20.49 -4.22 12.55
N VAL A 95 20.59 -5.05 11.50
CA VAL A 95 19.64 -5.01 10.36
C VAL A 95 18.25 -5.45 10.83
N ARG A 96 17.21 -4.73 10.41
CA ARG A 96 15.84 -4.93 10.89
C ARG A 96 14.91 -5.57 9.87
N LEU A 97 15.16 -5.36 8.58
CA LEU A 97 14.33 -5.85 7.48
C LEU A 97 15.15 -6.73 6.52
N VAL A 98 14.54 -7.75 5.96
CA VAL A 98 15.12 -8.57 4.87
C VAL A 98 14.13 -8.64 3.72
N MET A 99 14.57 -8.27 2.53
CA MET A 99 13.82 -8.48 1.29
C MET A 99 14.12 -9.87 0.74
N ILE A 100 13.09 -10.57 0.30
CA ILE A 100 13.14 -11.99 -0.14
C ILE A 100 12.31 -12.13 -1.41
N GLY A 101 12.78 -12.91 -2.38
CA GLY A 101 12.03 -13.16 -3.61
C GLY A 101 11.87 -11.97 -4.56
N HIS A 102 12.75 -10.96 -4.51
CA HIS A 102 12.72 -9.86 -5.48
C HIS A 102 12.83 -10.41 -6.92
N SER A 103 12.06 -9.85 -7.85
CA SER A 103 11.96 -10.31 -9.24
C SER A 103 13.32 -10.60 -9.91
N GLU A 104 14.32 -9.74 -9.75
CA GLU A 104 15.69 -9.96 -10.25
C GLU A 104 16.31 -11.26 -9.73
N ARG A 105 16.07 -11.63 -8.46
CA ARG A 105 16.60 -12.88 -7.91
C ARG A 105 15.89 -14.10 -8.47
N ARG A 106 14.56 -14.04 -8.58
CA ARG A 106 13.75 -15.10 -9.18
C ARG A 106 14.12 -15.35 -10.64
N HIS A 107 14.31 -14.30 -11.44
CA HIS A 107 14.48 -14.44 -12.88
C HIS A 107 15.95 -14.52 -13.34
N ILE A 108 16.87 -13.80 -12.68
CA ILE A 108 18.29 -13.81 -13.05
C ILE A 108 19.02 -14.91 -12.29
N PHE A 109 18.80 -15.00 -10.97
CA PHE A 109 19.46 -15.96 -10.10
C PHE A 109 18.68 -17.28 -9.93
N ARG A 110 17.49 -17.38 -10.56
CA ARG A 110 16.65 -18.58 -10.65
C ARG A 110 16.17 -19.11 -9.29
N GLU A 111 15.97 -18.21 -8.33
CA GLU A 111 15.45 -18.59 -7.02
C GLU A 111 13.98 -19.02 -7.11
N THR A 112 13.64 -20.15 -6.49
CA THR A 112 12.29 -20.75 -6.53
C THR A 112 11.42 -20.34 -5.33
N ASP A 113 10.10 -20.51 -5.44
CA ASP A 113 9.18 -20.22 -4.34
C ASP A 113 9.49 -21.02 -3.06
N GLU A 114 9.94 -22.26 -3.19
CA GLU A 114 10.36 -23.10 -2.05
C GLU A 114 11.66 -22.58 -1.40
N GLU A 115 12.59 -22.04 -2.20
CA GLU A 115 13.80 -21.40 -1.67
C GLU A 115 13.46 -20.11 -0.94
N GLU A 116 12.56 -19.29 -1.50
CA GLU A 116 12.08 -18.09 -0.82
C GLU A 116 11.34 -18.43 0.47
N ASN A 117 10.52 -19.49 0.50
CA ASN A 117 9.87 -19.93 1.73
C ASN A 117 10.88 -20.29 2.84
N LYS A 118 11.95 -21.02 2.51
CA LYS A 118 13.02 -21.32 3.49
C LYS A 118 13.63 -20.05 4.06
N LYS A 119 13.87 -19.04 3.22
CA LYS A 119 14.41 -17.74 3.67
C LYS A 119 13.39 -16.97 4.51
N VAL A 120 12.11 -16.96 4.13
CA VAL A 120 11.01 -16.33 4.89
C VAL A 120 10.93 -16.93 6.30
N LEU A 121 10.90 -18.27 6.41
CA LEU A 121 10.85 -18.95 7.70
C LEU A 121 12.08 -18.63 8.57
N SER A 122 13.27 -18.61 7.96
CA SER A 122 14.51 -18.23 8.65
C SER A 122 14.51 -16.76 9.11
N ALA A 123 14.03 -15.84 8.26
CA ALA A 123 13.94 -14.43 8.61
C ALA A 123 12.99 -14.20 9.80
N LEU A 124 11.84 -14.86 9.79
CA LEU A 124 10.85 -14.78 10.87
C LEU A 124 11.32 -15.47 12.16
N LYS A 125 12.02 -16.61 12.06
CA LYS A 125 12.69 -17.28 13.19
C LYS A 125 13.62 -16.31 13.92
N HIS A 126 14.39 -15.53 13.16
CA HIS A 126 15.30 -14.52 13.70
C HIS A 126 14.64 -13.16 13.94
N LYS A 127 13.31 -13.02 13.85
CA LYS A 127 12.61 -11.75 14.15
C LYS A 127 13.04 -10.59 13.24
N PHE A 128 13.27 -10.85 11.95
CA PHE A 128 13.37 -9.78 10.96
C PHE A 128 11.98 -9.39 10.47
N ILE A 129 11.79 -8.12 10.13
CA ILE A 129 10.71 -7.71 9.24
C ILE A 129 10.98 -8.35 7.88
N THR A 130 10.06 -9.15 7.40
CA THR A 130 10.25 -9.98 6.20
C THR A 130 9.42 -9.40 5.06
N LEU A 131 10.08 -8.80 4.07
CA LEU A 131 9.45 -8.25 2.87
C LEU A 131 9.53 -9.28 1.74
N LEU A 132 8.45 -10.02 1.53
CA LEU A 132 8.33 -10.98 0.43
C LEU A 132 7.88 -10.25 -0.85
N CYS A 133 8.71 -10.30 -1.89
CA CYS A 133 8.33 -9.81 -3.21
C CYS A 133 7.65 -10.92 -4.04
N ILE A 134 6.58 -10.55 -4.72
CA ILE A 134 5.78 -11.41 -5.62
C ILE A 134 5.39 -10.63 -6.87
N GLY A 135 5.13 -11.31 -7.97
CA GLY A 135 4.84 -10.65 -9.24
C GLY A 135 4.74 -11.61 -10.41
N GLU A 136 3.85 -11.29 -11.34
CA GLU A 136 3.73 -11.98 -12.63
C GLU A 136 4.61 -11.35 -13.72
N THR A 137 5.04 -12.18 -14.67
CA THR A 137 5.71 -11.74 -15.90
C THR A 137 4.73 -11.20 -16.94
N LEU A 138 5.25 -10.55 -17.99
CA LEU A 138 4.41 -10.08 -19.11
C LEU A 138 3.66 -11.25 -19.76
N GLU A 139 4.34 -12.37 -19.98
CA GLU A 139 3.78 -13.57 -20.57
C GLU A 139 2.65 -14.16 -19.72
N GLN A 140 2.83 -14.24 -18.39
CA GLN A 140 1.78 -14.71 -17.47
C GLN A 140 0.56 -13.79 -17.49
N LYS A 141 0.76 -12.47 -17.59
CA LYS A 141 -0.32 -11.51 -17.78
C LYS A 141 -1.03 -11.70 -19.12
N GLU A 142 -0.30 -11.91 -20.21
CA GLU A 142 -0.87 -12.15 -21.55
C GLU A 142 -1.66 -13.46 -21.63
N PHE A 143 -1.26 -14.48 -20.87
CA PHE A 143 -2.03 -15.71 -20.69
C PHE A 143 -3.23 -15.58 -19.75
N GLY A 144 -3.39 -14.43 -19.08
CA GLY A 144 -4.51 -14.20 -18.16
C GLY A 144 -4.42 -14.99 -16.85
N ILE A 145 -3.20 -15.38 -16.43
CA ILE A 145 -2.97 -16.21 -15.23
C ILE A 145 -2.30 -15.45 -14.08
N SER A 146 -2.35 -14.11 -14.09
CA SER A 146 -1.69 -13.27 -13.07
C SER A 146 -2.14 -13.62 -11.65
N ASP A 147 -3.44 -13.87 -11.46
CA ASP A 147 -4.01 -14.10 -10.13
C ASP A 147 -3.56 -15.44 -9.55
N GLU A 148 -3.52 -16.49 -10.37
CA GLU A 148 -3.03 -17.81 -10.02
C GLU A 148 -1.55 -17.76 -9.64
N VAL A 149 -0.74 -17.03 -10.40
CA VAL A 149 0.68 -16.84 -10.12
C VAL A 149 0.89 -16.14 -8.78
N LEU A 150 0.21 -15.02 -8.54
CA LEU A 150 0.32 -14.26 -7.29
C LEU A 150 -0.14 -15.10 -6.08
N LYS A 151 -1.27 -15.81 -6.21
CA LYS A 151 -1.77 -16.70 -5.15
C LYS A 151 -0.80 -17.85 -4.89
N SER A 152 -0.20 -18.44 -5.92
CA SER A 152 0.78 -19.52 -5.78
C SER A 152 2.03 -19.05 -5.03
N GLN A 153 2.63 -17.94 -5.47
CA GLN A 153 3.82 -17.37 -4.84
C GLN A 153 3.58 -16.99 -3.37
N LEU A 154 2.40 -16.44 -3.05
CA LEU A 154 2.01 -16.15 -1.66
C LEU A 154 1.85 -17.42 -0.83
N LYS A 155 1.08 -18.40 -1.33
CA LYS A 155 0.76 -19.63 -0.61
C LYS A 155 2.03 -20.44 -0.32
N ILE A 156 2.91 -20.57 -1.30
CA ILE A 156 4.19 -21.28 -1.13
C ILE A 156 5.13 -20.46 -0.25
N GLY A 157 5.35 -19.18 -0.57
CA GLY A 157 6.30 -18.31 0.13
C GLY A 157 5.98 -18.15 1.63
N LEU A 158 4.70 -18.10 1.99
CA LEU A 158 4.24 -17.92 3.37
C LEU A 158 3.78 -19.23 4.05
N ASN A 159 4.01 -20.39 3.42
CA ASN A 159 3.65 -21.68 4.01
C ASN A 159 4.41 -21.92 5.33
N GLY A 160 3.70 -22.37 6.36
CA GLY A 160 4.29 -22.68 7.68
C GLY A 160 4.49 -21.48 8.61
N ILE A 161 4.03 -20.29 8.23
CA ILE A 161 4.04 -19.11 9.11
C ILE A 161 2.98 -19.25 10.22
N THR A 162 3.37 -18.91 11.44
CA THR A 162 2.49 -18.90 12.62
C THR A 162 1.79 -17.55 12.78
N LYS A 163 0.66 -17.51 13.51
CA LYS A 163 -0.10 -16.26 13.73
C LYS A 163 0.75 -15.17 14.39
N GLU A 164 1.64 -15.55 15.30
CA GLU A 164 2.51 -14.62 16.04
C GLU A 164 3.55 -13.95 15.12
N GLN A 165 3.89 -14.59 14.00
CA GLN A 165 4.85 -14.08 13.03
C GLN A 165 4.23 -13.11 12.01
N ILE A 166 2.91 -13.11 11.84
CA ILE A 166 2.18 -12.27 10.86
C ILE A 166 2.58 -10.79 10.96
N SER A 167 2.73 -10.28 12.19
CA SER A 167 3.07 -8.87 12.45
C SER A 167 4.40 -8.43 11.80
N LEU A 168 5.31 -9.37 11.54
CA LEU A 168 6.62 -9.14 10.90
C LEU A 168 6.59 -9.31 9.38
N VAL A 169 5.48 -9.78 8.79
CA VAL A 169 5.38 -10.03 7.35
C VAL A 169 4.95 -8.75 6.63
N ARG A 170 5.61 -8.47 5.51
CA ARG A 170 5.27 -7.43 4.54
C ARG A 170 5.31 -8.08 3.15
N VAL A 171 4.46 -7.62 2.24
CA VAL A 171 4.46 -8.07 0.84
C VAL A 171 4.76 -6.88 -0.07
N ALA A 172 5.59 -7.07 -1.07
CA ALA A 172 5.76 -6.14 -2.18
C ALA A 172 5.24 -6.79 -3.47
N TYR A 173 4.23 -6.18 -4.07
CA TYR A 173 3.74 -6.58 -5.38
C TYR A 173 4.52 -5.88 -6.49
N GLU A 174 5.22 -6.67 -7.28
CA GLU A 174 6.16 -6.28 -8.32
C GLU A 174 5.65 -6.77 -9.68
N PRO A 175 4.77 -6.02 -10.39
CA PRO A 175 4.43 -6.37 -11.77
C PRO A 175 5.71 -6.37 -12.61
N VAL A 176 6.27 -7.55 -12.90
CA VAL A 176 7.66 -7.69 -13.37
C VAL A 176 7.87 -6.97 -14.69
N TRP A 177 6.84 -6.98 -15.53
CA TRP A 177 6.78 -6.30 -16.82
C TRP A 177 6.76 -4.77 -16.73
N ALA A 178 6.47 -4.21 -15.55
CA ALA A 178 6.45 -2.77 -15.27
C ALA A 178 7.70 -2.29 -14.52
N ILE A 179 8.71 -3.14 -14.31
CA ILE A 179 9.95 -2.83 -13.59
C ILE A 179 11.12 -2.68 -14.56
N GLY A 180 12.10 -1.86 -14.21
CA GLY A 180 13.32 -1.65 -14.99
C GLY A 180 13.32 -0.36 -15.79
N GLU A 181 14.39 -0.14 -16.55
CA GLU A 181 14.59 1.12 -17.28
C GLU A 181 13.52 1.38 -18.34
N HIS A 182 13.05 0.30 -18.97
CA HIS A 182 12.07 0.31 -20.05
C HIS A 182 10.68 -0.22 -19.63
N GLY A 183 10.45 -0.41 -18.33
CA GLY A 183 9.16 -0.89 -17.82
C GLY A 183 8.05 0.14 -18.04
N ILE A 184 6.90 -0.31 -18.54
CA ILE A 184 5.70 0.53 -18.69
C ILE A 184 5.00 0.57 -17.33
N PRO A 185 4.78 1.75 -16.72
CA PRO A 185 4.06 1.82 -15.44
C PRO A 185 2.66 1.22 -15.57
N ALA A 186 2.31 0.30 -14.66
CA ALA A 186 0.95 -0.20 -14.57
C ALA A 186 -0.02 0.93 -14.19
N SER A 187 -1.27 0.85 -14.65
CA SER A 187 -2.31 1.77 -14.19
C SER A 187 -2.59 1.56 -12.71
N ALA A 188 -3.04 2.61 -12.02
CA ALA A 188 -3.39 2.49 -10.61
C ALA A 188 -4.56 1.52 -10.40
N GLU A 189 -5.45 1.38 -11.38
CA GLU A 189 -6.56 0.45 -11.40
C GLU A 189 -6.08 -1.01 -11.46
N TYR A 190 -5.11 -1.31 -12.32
CA TYR A 190 -4.51 -2.64 -12.37
C TYR A 190 -3.77 -2.98 -11.07
N ALA A 191 -3.02 -2.02 -10.53
CA ALA A 191 -2.35 -2.20 -9.25
C ALA A 191 -3.35 -2.53 -8.12
N GLU A 192 -4.48 -1.81 -8.07
CA GLU A 192 -5.52 -2.06 -7.07
C GLU A 192 -6.20 -3.42 -7.25
N GLU A 193 -6.49 -3.82 -8.48
CA GLU A 193 -7.07 -5.14 -8.78
C GLU A 193 -6.16 -6.26 -8.24
N LYS A 194 -4.86 -6.20 -8.52
CA LYS A 194 -3.91 -7.23 -8.06
C LYS A 194 -3.67 -7.16 -6.55
N HIS A 195 -3.63 -5.97 -5.96
CA HIS A 195 -3.58 -5.82 -4.50
C HIS A 195 -4.82 -6.40 -3.81
N THR A 196 -6.01 -6.24 -4.41
CA THR A 196 -7.25 -6.85 -3.91
C THR A 196 -7.13 -8.38 -3.91
N VAL A 197 -6.61 -8.97 -4.99
CA VAL A 197 -6.36 -10.42 -5.09
C VAL A 197 -5.37 -10.89 -4.01
N ILE A 198 -4.30 -10.13 -3.78
CA ILE A 198 -3.30 -10.43 -2.75
C ILE A 198 -3.93 -10.38 -1.36
N LYS A 199 -4.65 -9.31 -1.02
CA LYS A 199 -5.33 -9.14 0.27
C LYS A 199 -6.35 -10.24 0.52
N GLN A 200 -7.12 -10.62 -0.50
CA GLN A 200 -8.06 -11.73 -0.43
C GLN A 200 -7.34 -13.06 -0.17
N CYS A 201 -6.23 -13.33 -0.85
CA CYS A 201 -5.42 -14.53 -0.61
C CYS A 201 -4.86 -14.58 0.83
N LEU A 202 -4.36 -13.45 1.34
CA LEU A 202 -3.87 -13.35 2.71
C LEU A 202 -5.00 -13.58 3.74
N TYR A 203 -6.21 -13.09 3.46
CA TYR A 203 -7.39 -13.39 4.27
C TYR A 203 -7.76 -14.88 4.25
N GLU A 204 -7.72 -15.52 3.08
CA GLU A 204 -7.95 -16.97 2.96
C GLU A 204 -6.93 -17.79 3.77
N MET A 205 -5.67 -17.35 3.81
CA MET A 205 -4.59 -18.05 4.51
C MET A 205 -4.62 -17.84 6.03
N PHE A 206 -4.93 -16.63 6.50
CA PHE A 206 -4.70 -16.23 7.89
C PHE A 206 -5.94 -15.66 8.59
N GLY A 207 -7.09 -15.55 7.91
CA GLY A 207 -8.27 -14.89 8.44
C GLY A 207 -8.11 -13.37 8.49
N LYS A 208 -8.76 -12.72 9.46
CA LYS A 208 -8.76 -11.25 9.59
C LYS A 208 -7.35 -10.69 9.77
N GLU A 209 -6.50 -11.41 10.50
CA GLU A 209 -5.11 -11.05 10.75
C GLU A 209 -4.29 -10.96 9.45
N GLY A 210 -4.67 -11.69 8.40
CA GLY A 210 -4.04 -11.59 7.08
C GLY A 210 -4.23 -10.23 6.41
N LEU A 211 -5.34 -9.53 6.70
CA LEU A 211 -5.61 -8.20 6.15
C LEU A 211 -4.68 -7.12 6.75
N ASP A 212 -4.15 -7.38 7.94
CA ASP A 212 -3.21 -6.49 8.62
C ASP A 212 -1.80 -6.56 8.04
N ILE A 213 -1.49 -7.56 7.20
CA ILE A 213 -0.21 -7.66 6.49
C ILE A 213 -0.15 -6.54 5.44
N PRO A 214 0.80 -5.59 5.57
CA PRO A 214 0.97 -4.52 4.59
C PRO A 214 1.41 -5.05 3.22
N VAL A 215 0.73 -4.57 2.18
CA VAL A 215 1.03 -4.87 0.78
C VAL A 215 1.43 -3.59 0.06
N LEU A 216 2.71 -3.49 -0.29
CA LEU A 216 3.30 -2.35 -0.97
C LEU A 216 3.31 -2.55 -2.48
N TYR A 217 3.09 -1.48 -3.23
CA TYR A 217 3.26 -1.50 -4.68
C TYR A 217 4.73 -1.25 -5.04
N GLY A 218 5.36 -2.22 -5.70
CA GLY A 218 6.77 -2.25 -6.10
C GLY A 218 7.04 -2.11 -7.60
N GLY A 219 6.04 -1.72 -8.40
CA GLY A 219 6.24 -1.38 -9.81
C GLY A 219 6.96 -0.04 -10.02
N SER A 220 6.97 0.47 -11.26
CA SER A 220 7.55 1.79 -11.57
C SER A 220 6.74 2.94 -10.93
N VAL A 221 7.10 3.30 -9.70
CA VAL A 221 6.57 4.47 -8.97
C VAL A 221 7.40 5.71 -9.30
N ASN A 222 6.72 6.80 -9.63
CA ASN A 222 7.29 8.10 -9.95
C ASN A 222 6.37 9.23 -9.45
N PRO A 223 6.80 10.51 -9.50
CA PRO A 223 5.98 11.63 -9.04
C PRO A 223 4.60 11.74 -9.71
N ASP A 224 4.47 11.30 -10.96
CA ASP A 224 3.24 11.42 -11.74
C ASP A 224 2.15 10.42 -11.33
N ASN A 225 2.56 9.26 -10.77
CA ASN A 225 1.64 8.17 -10.41
C ASN A 225 1.53 7.88 -8.91
N ALA A 226 2.49 8.32 -8.09
CA ALA A 226 2.55 8.00 -6.66
C ALA A 226 1.25 8.37 -5.91
N ASN A 227 0.70 9.56 -6.19
CA ASN A 227 -0.54 10.04 -5.55
C ASN A 227 -1.76 9.18 -5.91
N LYS A 228 -1.83 8.67 -7.16
CA LYS A 228 -2.94 7.82 -7.60
C LYS A 228 -2.84 6.44 -6.99
N LEU A 229 -1.63 5.90 -6.88
CA LEU A 229 -1.36 4.58 -6.30
C LEU A 229 -1.63 4.56 -4.80
N ILE A 230 -1.10 5.51 -4.03
CA ILE A 230 -1.25 5.49 -2.56
C ILE A 230 -2.71 5.65 -2.11
N ASN A 231 -3.54 6.30 -2.93
CA ASN A 231 -4.96 6.50 -2.70
C ASN A 231 -5.82 5.26 -2.96
N LYS A 232 -5.26 4.19 -3.53
CA LYS A 232 -5.98 2.93 -3.69
C LYS A 232 -6.15 2.22 -2.35
N GLU A 233 -7.28 1.55 -2.18
CA GLU A 233 -7.72 1.03 -0.88
C GLU A 233 -6.74 -0.01 -0.34
N HIS A 234 -6.30 -0.94 -1.21
CA HIS A 234 -5.49 -2.09 -0.82
C HIS A 234 -3.96 -1.88 -0.98
N ILE A 235 -3.52 -0.67 -1.32
CA ILE A 235 -2.09 -0.31 -1.44
C ILE A 235 -1.58 0.35 -0.15
N ASP A 236 -0.96 -0.41 0.75
CA ASP A 236 -0.53 0.10 2.07
C ASP A 236 0.74 0.97 2.04
N GLY A 237 1.42 1.00 0.90
CA GLY A 237 2.64 1.77 0.74
C GLY A 237 3.25 1.66 -0.65
N LEU A 238 4.33 2.41 -0.86
CA LEU A 238 5.05 2.48 -2.12
C LEU A 238 6.48 1.99 -1.93
N PHE A 239 6.90 1.02 -2.74
CA PHE A 239 8.27 0.52 -2.80
C PHE A 239 8.93 1.07 -4.07
N VAL A 240 9.65 2.17 -3.90
CA VAL A 240 10.07 3.06 -4.98
C VAL A 240 11.50 2.74 -5.41
N GLY A 241 11.69 2.55 -6.72
CA GLY A 241 13.01 2.37 -7.32
C GLY A 241 13.75 3.69 -7.55
N ARG A 242 14.08 3.95 -8.82
CA ARG A 242 14.96 5.06 -9.26
C ARG A 242 14.57 6.45 -8.72
N SER A 243 13.28 6.77 -8.65
CA SER A 243 12.79 8.06 -8.15
C SER A 243 13.16 8.31 -6.69
N ALA A 244 13.48 7.26 -5.92
CA ALA A 244 13.89 7.38 -4.52
C ALA A 244 15.41 7.51 -4.33
N TRP A 245 16.25 7.29 -5.36
CA TRP A 245 17.72 7.29 -5.22
C TRP A 245 18.34 8.69 -5.11
N ASN A 246 17.53 9.74 -5.26
CA ASN A 246 17.84 11.10 -4.85
C ASN A 246 16.99 11.44 -3.62
N ALA A 247 17.63 11.94 -2.56
CA ALA A 247 16.97 12.13 -1.26
C ALA A 247 15.85 13.16 -1.31
N GLU A 248 16.06 14.31 -1.97
CA GLU A 248 15.03 15.34 -2.12
C GLU A 248 13.83 14.84 -2.92
N ASN A 249 14.08 14.24 -4.07
CA ASN A 249 13.01 13.69 -4.92
C ASN A 249 12.18 12.66 -4.16
N PHE A 250 12.82 11.83 -3.32
CA PHE A 250 12.09 10.84 -2.54
C PHE A 250 11.20 11.51 -1.48
N ILE A 251 11.73 12.50 -0.76
CA ILE A 251 10.99 13.22 0.26
C ILE A 251 9.82 14.00 -0.34
N ASP A 252 10.01 14.66 -1.47
CA ASP A 252 8.93 15.36 -2.18
C ASP A 252 7.85 14.38 -2.64
N LEU A 253 8.23 13.20 -3.15
CA LEU A 253 7.29 12.14 -3.49
C LEU A 253 6.49 11.69 -2.27
N ILE A 254 7.14 11.44 -1.13
CA ILE A 254 6.47 11.02 0.11
C ILE A 254 5.51 12.10 0.59
N LYS A 255 5.93 13.37 0.63
CA LYS A 255 5.08 14.50 1.05
C LYS A 255 3.85 14.64 0.18
N ASN A 256 4.01 14.57 -1.13
CA ASN A 256 2.89 14.67 -2.07
C ASN A 256 1.93 13.49 -1.93
N ALA A 257 2.45 12.27 -1.77
CA ALA A 257 1.64 11.07 -1.54
C ALA A 257 0.83 11.17 -0.24
N LEU A 258 1.46 11.61 0.86
CA LEU A 258 0.77 11.80 2.15
C LEU A 258 -0.27 12.92 2.10
N LYS A 259 0.02 14.02 1.41
CA LYS A 259 -0.94 15.10 1.19
C LYS A 259 -2.15 14.60 0.40
N ALA A 260 -1.92 13.86 -0.69
CA ALA A 260 -2.98 13.28 -1.51
C ALA A 260 -3.85 12.31 -0.71
N LEU A 261 -3.25 11.50 0.17
CA LEU A 261 -3.96 10.59 1.05
C LEU A 261 -4.82 11.35 2.08
N ALA A 262 -4.29 12.41 2.69
CA ALA A 262 -5.01 13.23 3.65
C ALA A 262 -6.20 13.96 3.00
N SER A 263 -6.02 14.52 1.79
CA SER A 263 -7.10 15.15 1.04
C SER A 263 -8.22 14.15 0.71
N ASN A 264 -7.89 12.98 0.19
CA ASN A 264 -8.88 11.95 -0.13
C ASN A 264 -9.62 11.43 1.13
N GLN A 265 -8.96 11.40 2.29
CA GLN A 265 -9.62 11.06 3.56
C GLN A 265 -10.60 12.14 4.01
N ASN A 266 -10.23 13.43 3.89
CA ASN A 266 -11.11 14.53 4.24
C ASN A 266 -12.36 14.54 3.34
N ASP A 267 -12.16 14.41 2.02
CA ASP A 267 -13.26 14.35 1.05
C ASP A 267 -14.20 13.19 1.37
N ASN A 268 -13.66 11.98 1.64
CA ASN A 268 -14.48 10.82 2.01
C ASN A 268 -15.27 11.03 3.31
N ASN A 269 -14.69 11.66 4.32
CA ASN A 269 -15.38 11.96 5.58
C ASN A 269 -16.50 12.98 5.35
N GLU A 270 -16.24 14.03 4.57
CA GLU A 270 -17.24 15.04 4.21
C GLU A 270 -18.43 14.41 3.49
N PHE A 271 -18.19 13.57 2.48
CA PHE A 271 -19.27 12.87 1.77
C PHE A 271 -20.04 11.90 2.65
N TYR A 272 -19.36 11.24 3.59
CA TYR A 272 -20.01 10.35 4.55
C TYR A 272 -20.93 11.13 5.51
N GLU A 273 -20.49 12.30 6.00
CA GLU A 273 -21.32 13.18 6.82
C GLU A 273 -22.52 13.73 6.04
N ILE A 274 -22.32 14.15 4.79
CA ILE A 274 -23.42 14.60 3.92
C ILE A 274 -24.43 13.47 3.72
N ALA A 275 -23.99 12.24 3.40
CA ALA A 275 -24.88 11.09 3.29
C ALA A 275 -25.64 10.80 4.59
N THR A 276 -24.98 10.91 5.74
CA THR A 276 -25.60 10.73 7.07
C THR A 276 -26.71 11.75 7.31
N LYS A 277 -26.40 13.04 7.08
CA LYS A 277 -27.38 14.14 7.23
C LYS A 277 -28.53 14.01 6.25
N LEU A 278 -28.28 13.56 5.01
CA LEU A 278 -29.33 13.31 4.04
C LEU A 278 -30.29 12.23 4.53
N ILE A 279 -29.78 11.09 5.01
CA ILE A 279 -30.61 10.01 5.55
C ILE A 279 -31.44 10.51 6.75
N GLU A 280 -30.84 11.27 7.66
CA GLU A 280 -31.55 11.89 8.78
C GLU A 280 -32.68 12.82 8.31
N TYR A 281 -32.39 13.74 7.38
CA TYR A 281 -33.36 14.72 6.90
C TYR A 281 -34.42 14.14 5.98
N LEU A 282 -34.18 12.94 5.42
CA LEU A 282 -35.17 12.15 4.70
C LEU A 282 -36.10 11.35 5.64
N GLY A 283 -36.05 11.58 6.96
CA GLY A 283 -36.90 10.91 7.95
C GLY A 283 -36.28 9.64 8.53
N GLY A 284 -34.98 9.42 8.33
CA GLY A 284 -34.25 8.24 8.80
C GLY A 284 -34.28 7.06 7.82
N LYS A 285 -33.48 6.03 8.12
CA LYS A 285 -33.29 4.84 7.27
C LYS A 285 -34.61 4.12 6.96
N GLU A 286 -35.46 3.96 7.96
CA GLU A 286 -36.77 3.29 7.85
C GLU A 286 -37.75 4.04 6.92
N ASN A 287 -37.53 5.33 6.66
CA ASN A 287 -38.36 6.09 5.74
C ASN A 287 -37.94 5.89 4.28
N ILE A 288 -36.75 5.35 4.00
CA ILE A 288 -36.20 5.20 2.65
C ILE A 288 -36.50 3.79 2.12
N ILE A 289 -37.40 3.69 1.14
CA ILE A 289 -37.78 2.42 0.50
C ILE A 289 -36.78 2.03 -0.57
N ALA A 290 -36.36 2.99 -1.39
CA ALA A 290 -35.47 2.73 -2.51
C ALA A 290 -34.59 3.93 -2.82
N LEU A 291 -33.33 3.63 -3.16
CA LEU A 291 -32.34 4.59 -3.59
C LEU A 291 -31.88 4.24 -5.01
N THR A 292 -31.95 5.19 -5.94
CA THR A 292 -31.35 5.08 -7.28
C THR A 292 -30.68 6.39 -7.66
N HIS A 293 -29.86 6.44 -8.70
CA HIS A 293 -29.29 7.70 -9.19
C HIS A 293 -29.20 7.73 -10.71
N CYS A 294 -28.98 8.92 -11.27
CA CYS A 294 -28.47 9.11 -12.62
C CYS A 294 -27.33 10.14 -12.58
N ALA A 295 -26.81 10.54 -13.74
CA ALA A 295 -25.63 11.40 -13.82
C ALA A 295 -25.65 12.63 -12.87
N THR A 296 -26.79 13.29 -12.63
CA THR A 296 -26.83 14.56 -11.88
C THR A 296 -27.62 14.54 -10.57
N ARG A 297 -28.32 13.45 -10.26
CA ARG A 297 -29.24 13.40 -9.11
C ARG A 297 -29.41 12.01 -8.51
N ILE A 298 -29.65 11.99 -7.21
CA ILE A 298 -30.10 10.83 -6.45
C ILE A 298 -31.62 10.88 -6.39
N ARG A 299 -32.28 9.74 -6.61
CA ARG A 299 -33.73 9.57 -6.45
C ARG A 299 -34.01 8.68 -5.26
N VAL A 300 -34.88 9.14 -4.38
CA VAL A 300 -35.25 8.48 -3.13
C VAL A 300 -36.76 8.25 -3.13
N VAL A 301 -37.19 7.00 -2.98
CA VAL A 301 -38.60 6.65 -2.75
C VAL A 301 -38.80 6.54 -1.24
N LEU A 302 -39.81 7.23 -0.71
CA LEU A 302 -40.05 7.29 0.73
C LEU A 302 -41.33 6.57 1.14
N ASN A 303 -41.35 6.04 2.36
CA ASN A 303 -42.52 5.42 3.00
C ASN A 303 -43.54 6.48 3.44
N ASP A 304 -43.05 7.56 4.05
CA ASP A 304 -43.79 8.77 4.42
C ASP A 304 -43.13 10.00 3.77
N PRO A 305 -43.65 10.47 2.61
CA PRO A 305 -43.11 11.62 1.89
C PRO A 305 -43.28 12.98 2.59
N GLU A 306 -44.09 13.05 3.64
CA GLU A 306 -44.30 14.27 4.43
C GLU A 306 -43.34 14.34 5.63
N ASN A 307 -42.84 13.20 6.11
CA ASN A 307 -41.85 13.09 7.18
C ASN A 307 -40.42 13.38 6.68
N ILE A 308 -40.19 14.58 6.15
CA ILE A 308 -38.86 15.04 5.73
C ILE A 308 -38.59 16.51 6.10
N ASP A 309 -37.32 16.86 6.25
CA ASP A 309 -36.86 18.23 6.49
C ASP A 309 -36.30 18.86 5.20
N LYS A 310 -37.20 19.29 4.30
CA LYS A 310 -36.86 19.89 2.99
C LYS A 310 -35.88 21.06 3.14
N SER A 311 -36.11 21.93 4.12
CA SER A 311 -35.30 23.13 4.32
C SER A 311 -33.85 22.79 4.68
N LYS A 312 -33.63 21.75 5.50
CA LYS A 312 -32.27 21.31 5.82
C LYS A 312 -31.58 20.63 4.64
N ILE A 313 -32.30 19.83 3.84
CA ILE A 313 -31.73 19.19 2.64
C ILE A 313 -31.23 20.25 1.65
N GLU A 314 -32.02 21.28 1.38
CA GLU A 314 -31.63 22.36 0.45
C GLU A 314 -30.46 23.21 0.96
N LYS A 315 -30.23 23.23 2.28
CA LYS A 315 -29.11 23.94 2.93
C LYS A 315 -27.86 23.10 3.09
N LEU A 316 -27.90 21.80 2.79
CA LEU A 316 -26.70 20.97 2.83
C LEU A 316 -25.70 21.43 1.78
N GLU A 317 -24.45 21.49 2.19
CA GLU A 317 -23.33 21.73 1.29
C GLU A 317 -23.35 20.71 0.14
N LEU A 318 -23.02 21.15 -1.07
CA LEU A 318 -23.05 20.37 -2.33
C LEU A 318 -24.43 20.05 -2.92
N VAL A 319 -25.54 20.23 -2.19
CA VAL A 319 -26.90 20.10 -2.75
C VAL A 319 -27.21 21.32 -3.62
N LYS A 320 -27.56 21.09 -4.89
CA LYS A 320 -27.89 22.12 -5.88
C LYS A 320 -29.38 22.30 -6.09
N GLY A 321 -30.20 21.40 -5.55
CA GLY A 321 -31.65 21.48 -5.65
C GLY A 321 -32.35 20.20 -5.17
N LEU A 322 -33.62 20.36 -4.80
CA LEU A 322 -34.50 19.29 -4.35
C LEU A 322 -35.83 19.40 -5.10
N PHE A 323 -36.29 18.28 -5.68
CA PHE A 323 -37.58 18.21 -6.37
C PHE A 323 -38.36 16.99 -5.91
N SER A 324 -39.69 17.06 -5.92
CA SER A 324 -40.57 15.93 -5.63
C SER A 324 -41.44 15.61 -6.84
N ILE A 325 -41.56 14.33 -7.17
CA ILE A 325 -42.51 13.80 -8.15
C ILE A 325 -43.12 12.53 -7.54
N THR A 326 -44.41 12.54 -7.22
CA THR A 326 -45.21 11.37 -6.80
C THR A 326 -44.48 10.36 -5.89
N ASN A 327 -44.47 10.61 -4.57
CA ASN A 327 -43.79 9.82 -3.52
C ASN A 327 -42.28 9.61 -3.69
N GLN A 328 -41.65 10.30 -4.63
CA GLN A 328 -40.21 10.27 -4.86
C GLN A 328 -39.60 11.67 -4.76
N TYR A 329 -38.49 11.77 -4.06
CA TYR A 329 -37.64 12.96 -4.02
C TYR A 329 -36.42 12.79 -4.93
N GLN A 330 -35.96 13.90 -5.50
CA GLN A 330 -34.80 13.98 -6.36
C GLN A 330 -33.86 15.06 -5.83
N ILE A 331 -32.66 14.66 -5.43
CA ILE A 331 -31.65 15.51 -4.83
C ILE A 331 -30.52 15.70 -5.83
N ILE A 332 -30.22 16.94 -6.21
CA ILE A 332 -29.26 17.27 -7.26
C ILE A 332 -27.90 17.59 -6.62
N PHE A 333 -26.83 16.92 -7.07
CA PHE A 333 -25.44 17.22 -6.67
C PHE A 333 -24.56 17.62 -7.87
N GLY A 334 -24.90 17.16 -9.09
CA GLY A 334 -24.12 17.36 -10.31
C GLY A 334 -23.24 16.16 -10.69
N LYS A 335 -22.65 16.20 -11.89
CA LYS A 335 -22.09 15.01 -12.58
C LYS A 335 -21.02 14.24 -11.80
N GLU A 336 -20.23 14.93 -11.00
CA GLU A 336 -19.04 14.36 -10.35
C GLU A 336 -19.32 13.82 -8.95
N LEU A 337 -20.38 14.29 -8.29
CA LEU A 337 -20.62 14.05 -6.86
C LEU A 337 -21.70 13.00 -6.59
N VAL A 338 -22.62 12.81 -7.54
CA VAL A 338 -23.80 11.95 -7.34
C VAL A 338 -23.42 10.52 -7.02
N ASP A 339 -22.51 9.93 -7.79
CA ASP A 339 -22.09 8.53 -7.60
C ASP A 339 -21.42 8.33 -6.23
N ILE A 340 -20.66 9.35 -5.77
CA ILE A 340 -19.95 9.31 -4.49
C ILE A 340 -20.96 9.35 -3.33
N VAL A 341 -21.82 10.36 -3.30
CA VAL A 341 -22.83 10.54 -2.24
C VAL A 341 -23.81 9.37 -2.25
N TYR A 342 -24.21 8.88 -3.43
CA TYR A 342 -25.08 7.70 -3.57
C TYR A 342 -24.47 6.46 -2.92
N ARG A 343 -23.20 6.15 -3.22
CA ARG A 343 -22.51 5.01 -2.59
C ARG A 343 -22.43 5.17 -1.08
N LYS A 344 -22.14 6.38 -0.58
CA LYS A 344 -22.09 6.65 0.87
C LYS A 344 -23.44 6.51 1.55
N MET A 345 -24.54 6.87 0.88
CA MET A 345 -25.87 6.57 1.37
C MET A 345 -26.15 5.06 1.37
N GLN A 346 -25.79 4.33 0.31
CA GLN A 346 -25.96 2.87 0.25
C GLN A 346 -25.16 2.12 1.33
N GLU A 347 -23.96 2.57 1.67
CA GLU A 347 -23.17 1.99 2.76
C GLU A 347 -23.84 2.13 4.13
N GLN A 348 -24.77 3.08 4.27
CA GLN A 348 -25.43 3.41 5.53
C GLN A 348 -26.87 2.90 5.62
N LEU A 349 -27.53 2.61 4.50
CA LEU A 349 -28.85 1.97 4.45
C LEU A 349 -28.69 0.46 4.62
#